data_AF-A0A2V7WGG9-F1
#
_entry.id   AF-A0A2V7WGG9-F1
#
_cell.length_a   1.000
_cell.length_b   1.000
_cell.length_c   1.000
_cell.angle_alpha   90.00
_cell.angle_beta   90.00
_cell.angle_gamma   90.00
#
_symmetry.space_group_name_H-M   'P 1'
#
loop_
_entity.id
_entity.type
_entity.pdbx_description
1 polymer ?
#
loop_
_entity_poly.entity_id
_entity_poly.type
_entity_poly.pdbx_seq_one_letter_code
_entity_poly.pdbx_strand_id
1 'polypeptide(L)'
;MKRSRIFRAGVALALSVTLSGPGMQAQMKSRVPKPAASKRPAATPAPTASTAALEKELLAKYGEGQRERLGRGLKQVARFWKAGDGDAKAFEEFVRSNFAGDSATQDALFERLELAMESIDGNMLEINRDFRMQSDLDRGPIYPFDEILAGYDPSAHVNDDFFANKLAFVVLLNFPLTTLEQRLAEGERWSRRQWAEARLAQRFSKRIPAAVNLAIAKASSESAAYIAQYNVWMHHLVDEKGNRLFPPKMRLLSHWNLRDEIKADYGDMANGLAKQRTIQRVMERIVTQTIPKAVIDNPNVDWNPFTNEVRAATEKDSDA
;
A
#
# COMPACT_ATOMS: atom_id res chain seq x y z
N MET A 1 25.76 -20.79 49.42
CA MET A 1 25.87 -19.61 48.55
C MET A 1 24.60 -19.49 47.71
N LYS A 2 23.87 -18.38 47.88
CA LYS A 2 22.54 -18.10 47.31
C LYS A 2 22.67 -17.35 45.96
N ARG A 3 21.82 -17.73 44.99
CA ARG A 3 21.15 -16.97 43.89
C ARG A 3 22.05 -16.05 43.01
N SER A 4 21.95 -16.04 41.68
CA SER A 4 20.72 -15.71 40.92
C SER A 4 20.91 -15.97 39.41
N ARG A 5 19.82 -16.40 38.75
CA ARG A 5 19.63 -16.48 37.30
C ARG A 5 19.13 -15.13 36.79
N ILE A 6 19.67 -14.57 35.70
CA ILE A 6 18.94 -13.63 34.83
C ILE A 6 19.43 -13.75 33.39
N PHE A 7 18.59 -14.33 32.53
CA PHE A 7 18.48 -13.98 31.12
C PHE A 7 17.02 -14.17 30.74
N ARG A 8 16.33 -13.09 30.37
CA ARG A 8 15.20 -13.12 29.43
C ARG A 8 14.88 -11.71 28.93
N ALA A 9 14.84 -11.64 27.61
CA ALA A 9 14.49 -10.51 26.77
C ALA A 9 13.13 -9.92 27.13
N GLY A 10 13.06 -8.59 27.18
CA GLY A 10 11.82 -7.83 27.20
C GLY A 10 11.28 -7.70 25.78
N VAL A 11 10.08 -8.24 25.58
CA VAL A 11 9.23 -8.04 24.40
C VAL A 11 8.63 -6.63 24.49
N ALA A 12 8.91 -5.76 23.52
CA ALA A 12 8.21 -4.48 23.38
C ALA A 12 6.88 -4.72 22.63
N LEU A 13 5.78 -4.70 23.38
CA LEU A 13 4.42 -4.77 22.88
C LEU A 13 4.00 -3.39 22.36
N ALA A 14 3.85 -3.24 21.05
CA ALA A 14 3.26 -2.04 20.44
C ALA A 14 1.74 -2.05 20.67
N LEU A 15 1.26 -1.21 21.60
CA LEU A 15 -0.16 -1.01 21.85
C LEU A 15 -0.69 0.09 20.91
N SER A 16 -1.44 -0.31 19.88
CA SER A 16 -2.22 0.62 19.05
C SER A 16 -3.48 1.03 19.80
N VAL A 17 -3.46 2.21 20.44
CA VAL A 17 -4.66 2.78 21.05
C VAL A 17 -5.52 3.40 19.95
N THR A 18 -6.66 2.78 19.67
CA THR A 18 -7.75 3.36 18.87
C THR A 18 -8.61 4.23 19.79
N LEU A 19 -8.40 5.55 19.76
CA LEU A 19 -9.30 6.50 20.42
C LEU A 19 -10.51 6.76 19.51
N SER A 20 -11.58 6.00 19.74
CA SER A 20 -12.92 6.30 19.23
C SER A 20 -13.67 7.18 20.25
N GLY A 21 -13.57 8.49 20.11
CA GLY A 21 -14.37 9.46 20.87
C GLY A 21 -15.63 9.88 20.10
N PRO A 22 -16.82 9.90 20.71
CA PRO A 22 -18.07 10.26 20.04
C PRO A 22 -18.20 11.77 19.93
N GLY A 23 -17.63 12.36 18.88
CA GLY A 23 -17.64 13.82 18.74
C GLY A 23 -17.11 14.33 17.41
N MET A 24 -17.46 13.68 16.29
CA MET A 24 -17.07 14.18 14.98
C MET A 24 -18.11 13.79 13.92
N GLN A 25 -19.27 14.44 14.00
CA GLN A 25 -20.16 14.60 12.86
C GLN A 25 -20.38 16.10 12.65
N ALA A 26 -19.47 16.76 11.94
CA ALA A 26 -19.73 18.08 11.36
C ALA A 26 -18.85 18.30 10.12
N GLN A 27 -19.45 18.02 8.96
CA GLN A 27 -19.28 18.70 7.68
C GLN A 27 -17.85 18.94 7.14
N MET A 28 -17.28 17.91 6.51
CA MET A 28 -16.57 18.08 5.24
C MET A 28 -17.42 17.46 4.14
N LYS A 29 -18.11 18.28 3.34
CA LYS A 29 -18.71 17.82 2.09
C LYS A 29 -17.57 17.57 1.10
N SER A 30 -17.14 16.31 0.98
CA SER A 30 -16.22 15.91 -0.07
C SER A 30 -16.85 16.20 -1.44
N ARG A 31 -16.13 16.95 -2.28
CA ARG A 31 -16.44 17.11 -3.71
C ARG A 31 -15.82 15.96 -4.54
N VAL A 32 -15.78 14.76 -3.96
CA VAL A 32 -15.43 13.55 -4.71
C VAL A 32 -16.73 13.03 -5.32
N PRO A 33 -16.91 13.00 -6.65
CA PRO A 33 -18.06 12.35 -7.24
C PRO A 33 -18.07 10.90 -6.75
N LYS A 34 -19.13 10.54 -6.02
CA LYS A 34 -19.39 9.16 -5.60
C LYS A 34 -19.29 8.30 -6.86
N PRO A 35 -18.37 7.33 -6.96
CA PRO A 35 -18.37 6.42 -8.09
C PRO A 35 -19.76 5.82 -8.15
N ALA A 36 -20.39 5.87 -9.33
CA ALA A 36 -21.68 5.26 -9.54
C ALA A 36 -21.59 3.84 -8.97
N ALA A 37 -22.48 3.51 -8.03
CA ALA A 37 -22.53 2.19 -7.44
C ALA A 37 -22.82 1.23 -8.59
N SER A 38 -21.77 0.60 -9.12
CA SER A 38 -21.88 -0.53 -10.00
C SER A 38 -22.71 -1.55 -9.23
N LYS A 39 -23.95 -1.76 -9.67
CA LYS A 39 -24.81 -2.82 -9.15
C LYS A 39 -23.97 -4.10 -9.26
N ARG A 40 -23.57 -4.65 -8.11
CA ARG A 40 -22.90 -5.94 -8.04
C ARG A 40 -23.79 -6.91 -8.82
N PRO A 41 -23.34 -7.43 -9.98
CA PRO A 41 -24.15 -8.38 -10.72
C PRO A 41 -24.49 -9.51 -9.76
N ALA A 42 -25.75 -9.95 -9.76
CA ALA A 42 -26.15 -11.13 -9.02
C ALA A 42 -25.15 -12.24 -9.35
N ALA A 43 -24.53 -12.82 -8.32
CA ALA A 43 -23.59 -13.91 -8.49
C ALA A 43 -24.34 -15.07 -9.14
N THR A 44 -24.03 -15.37 -10.40
CA THR A 44 -24.45 -16.63 -11.02
C THR A 44 -24.00 -17.76 -10.10
N PRO A 45 -24.85 -18.76 -9.80
CA PRO A 45 -24.42 -19.91 -9.02
C PRO A 45 -23.16 -20.50 -9.65
N ALA A 46 -22.13 -20.75 -8.84
CA ALA A 46 -20.96 -21.47 -9.31
C ALA A 46 -21.42 -22.79 -9.97
N PRO A 47 -20.79 -23.26 -11.07
CA PRO A 47 -21.22 -24.45 -11.80
C PRO A 47 -20.88 -25.72 -11.00
N THR A 48 -21.55 -25.95 -9.87
CA THR A 48 -21.26 -27.05 -8.92
C THR A 48 -21.62 -28.42 -9.48
N ALA A 49 -22.63 -28.53 -10.35
CA ALA A 49 -23.01 -29.80 -10.97
C ALA A 49 -21.99 -30.28 -12.03
N SER A 50 -21.24 -29.36 -12.63
CA SER A 50 -20.30 -29.63 -13.72
C SER A 50 -18.96 -30.17 -13.23
N THR A 51 -18.52 -29.79 -12.03
CA THR A 51 -17.17 -30.12 -11.52
C THR A 51 -16.94 -31.60 -11.27
N ALA A 52 -17.96 -32.36 -10.85
CA ALA A 52 -17.81 -33.79 -10.56
C ALA A 52 -17.64 -34.64 -11.84
N ALA A 53 -18.35 -34.27 -12.91
CA ALA A 53 -18.22 -34.93 -14.21
C ALA A 53 -16.84 -34.64 -14.83
N LEU A 54 -16.39 -33.38 -14.78
CA LEU A 54 -15.05 -32.97 -15.19
C LEU A 54 -13.96 -33.71 -14.41
N GLU A 55 -14.11 -33.81 -13.10
CA GLU A 55 -13.14 -34.51 -12.24
C GLU A 55 -13.02 -35.98 -12.67
N LYS A 56 -14.14 -36.69 -12.83
CA LYS A 56 -14.13 -38.08 -13.32
C LYS A 56 -13.48 -38.22 -14.70
N GLU A 57 -13.83 -37.33 -15.63
CA GLU A 57 -13.29 -37.32 -17.00
C GLU A 57 -11.76 -37.14 -17.01
N LEU A 58 -11.27 -36.12 -16.31
CA LEU A 58 -9.85 -35.78 -16.30
C LEU A 58 -9.02 -36.76 -15.47
N LEU A 59 -9.59 -37.37 -14.42
CA LEU A 59 -8.91 -38.46 -13.69
C LEU A 59 -8.80 -39.73 -14.52
N ALA A 60 -9.79 -40.03 -15.38
CA ALA A 60 -9.66 -41.12 -16.34
C ALA A 60 -8.54 -40.86 -17.36
N LYS A 61 -8.30 -39.59 -17.72
CA LYS A 61 -7.25 -39.19 -18.68
C LYS A 61 -5.85 -39.10 -18.07
N TYR A 62 -5.72 -38.52 -16.87
CA TYR A 62 -4.42 -38.18 -16.26
C TYR A 62 -4.06 -39.04 -15.04
N GLY A 63 -4.97 -39.91 -14.59
CA GLY A 63 -4.76 -40.85 -13.50
C GLY A 63 -5.16 -40.32 -12.12
N GLU A 64 -5.37 -41.25 -11.18
CA GLU A 64 -5.88 -40.96 -9.83
C GLU A 64 -4.93 -40.13 -8.96
N GLY A 65 -3.63 -40.13 -9.26
CA GLY A 65 -2.66 -39.28 -8.57
C GLY A 65 -2.96 -37.78 -8.69
N GLN A 66 -3.77 -37.36 -9.66
CA GLN A 66 -4.13 -35.95 -9.88
C GLN A 66 -5.34 -35.46 -9.08
N ARG A 67 -6.05 -36.35 -8.36
CA ARG A 67 -7.32 -36.05 -7.68
C ARG A 67 -7.25 -34.82 -6.78
N GLU A 68 -6.23 -34.76 -5.91
CA GLU A 68 -6.10 -33.64 -4.99
C GLU A 68 -5.83 -32.30 -5.72
N ARG A 69 -4.94 -32.31 -6.72
CA ARG A 69 -4.60 -31.11 -7.50
C ARG A 69 -5.78 -30.61 -8.32
N LEU A 70 -6.45 -31.51 -9.02
CA LEU A 70 -7.61 -31.19 -9.84
C LEU A 70 -8.77 -30.68 -8.98
N GLY A 71 -9.13 -31.39 -7.92
CA GLY A 71 -10.21 -30.99 -7.02
C GLY A 71 -9.95 -29.63 -6.37
N ARG A 72 -8.70 -29.35 -5.97
CA ARG A 72 -8.28 -28.02 -5.49
C ARG A 72 -8.40 -26.97 -6.59
N GLY A 73 -7.86 -27.24 -7.78
CA GLY A 73 -7.88 -26.33 -8.92
C GLY A 73 -9.30 -25.93 -9.32
N LEU A 74 -10.20 -26.90 -9.44
CA LEU A 74 -11.62 -26.67 -9.74
C LEU A 74 -12.28 -25.76 -8.71
N LYS A 75 -12.05 -26.00 -7.41
CA LYS A 75 -12.56 -25.15 -6.32
C LYS A 75 -12.00 -23.73 -6.39
N GLN A 76 -10.70 -23.59 -6.68
CA GLN A 76 -10.04 -22.30 -6.81
C GLN A 76 -10.59 -21.50 -8.00
N VAL A 77 -10.72 -22.09 -9.19
CA VAL A 77 -11.28 -21.43 -10.37
C VAL A 77 -12.74 -21.05 -10.12
N ALA A 78 -13.58 -21.99 -9.64
CA ALA A 78 -15.00 -21.75 -9.38
C ALA A 78 -15.23 -20.60 -8.37
N ARG A 79 -14.32 -20.43 -7.39
CA ARG A 79 -14.38 -19.32 -6.43
C ARG A 79 -14.24 -17.94 -7.07
N PHE A 80 -13.45 -17.80 -8.14
CA PHE A 80 -13.16 -16.51 -8.77
C PHE A 80 -13.90 -16.28 -10.09
N TRP A 81 -14.56 -17.31 -10.63
CA TRP A 81 -15.35 -17.25 -11.85
C TRP A 81 -16.61 -16.41 -11.65
N LYS A 82 -16.87 -15.49 -12.58
CA LYS A 82 -18.00 -14.56 -12.61
C LYS A 82 -18.71 -14.67 -13.95
N ALA A 83 -19.90 -14.08 -14.05
CA ALA A 83 -20.70 -14.06 -15.28
C ALA A 83 -19.92 -13.55 -16.52
N GLY A 84 -19.00 -12.60 -16.34
CA GLY A 84 -18.18 -12.06 -17.43
C GLY A 84 -17.09 -13.00 -17.96
N ASP A 85 -16.76 -14.07 -17.24
CA ASP A 85 -15.71 -15.02 -17.66
C ASP A 85 -16.25 -16.14 -18.58
N GLY A 86 -17.57 -16.34 -18.55
CA GLY A 86 -18.30 -17.32 -19.35
C GLY A 86 -19.36 -18.08 -18.55
N ASP A 87 -20.19 -18.83 -19.26
CA ASP A 87 -21.17 -19.74 -18.68
C ASP A 87 -20.53 -21.07 -18.24
N ALA A 88 -21.37 -22.04 -17.85
CA ALA A 88 -20.91 -23.36 -17.43
C ALA A 88 -20.13 -24.10 -18.54
N LYS A 89 -20.56 -23.98 -19.80
CA LYS A 89 -19.88 -24.63 -20.93
C LYS A 89 -18.49 -24.04 -21.14
N ALA A 90 -18.37 -22.72 -21.08
CA ALA A 90 -17.09 -22.02 -21.16
C ALA A 90 -16.16 -22.37 -19.99
N PHE A 91 -16.70 -22.55 -18.78
CA PHE A 91 -15.93 -23.03 -17.63
C PHE A 91 -15.38 -24.44 -17.88
N GLU A 92 -16.20 -25.36 -18.36
CA GLU A 92 -15.76 -26.73 -18.63
C GLU A 92 -14.70 -26.81 -19.73
N GLU A 93 -14.92 -26.12 -20.84
CA GLU A 93 -13.97 -26.05 -21.95
C GLU A 93 -12.64 -25.45 -21.49
N PHE A 94 -12.70 -24.41 -20.64
CA PHE A 94 -11.51 -23.82 -20.04
C PHE A 94 -10.73 -24.84 -19.22
N VAL A 95 -11.39 -25.58 -18.32
CA VAL A 95 -10.72 -26.60 -17.48
C VAL A 95 -10.09 -27.68 -18.35
N ARG A 96 -10.84 -28.25 -19.32
CA ARG A 96 -10.32 -29.30 -20.21
C ARG A 96 -9.08 -28.86 -20.99
N SER A 97 -9.06 -27.61 -21.42
CA SER A 97 -7.98 -27.06 -22.23
C SER A 97 -6.74 -26.70 -21.42
N ASN A 98 -6.91 -26.32 -20.14
CA ASN A 98 -5.85 -25.67 -19.36
C ASN A 98 -5.37 -26.46 -18.15
N PHE A 99 -5.96 -27.61 -17.82
CA PHE A 99 -5.41 -28.48 -16.78
C PHE A 99 -4.13 -29.16 -17.28
N ALA A 100 -2.99 -28.78 -16.72
CA ALA A 100 -1.70 -29.43 -16.94
C ALA A 100 -1.68 -30.73 -16.14
N GLY A 101 -2.20 -31.81 -16.71
CA GLY A 101 -2.42 -33.08 -15.99
C GLY A 101 -1.19 -33.97 -15.80
N ASP A 102 -0.11 -33.74 -16.55
CA ASP A 102 1.18 -34.43 -16.43
C ASP A 102 2.28 -33.49 -15.91
N SER A 103 3.39 -34.05 -15.43
CA SER A 103 4.49 -33.27 -14.82
C SER A 103 5.22 -32.38 -15.84
N ALA A 104 5.44 -32.86 -17.07
CA ALA A 104 6.16 -32.10 -18.08
C ALA A 104 5.39 -30.83 -18.49
N THR A 105 4.08 -30.94 -18.68
CA THR A 105 3.22 -29.79 -18.97
C THR A 105 3.14 -28.84 -17.77
N GLN A 106 3.08 -29.36 -16.54
CA GLN A 106 3.06 -28.54 -15.32
C GLN A 106 4.37 -27.75 -15.16
N ASP A 107 5.52 -28.39 -15.40
CA ASP A 107 6.84 -27.75 -15.33
C ASP A 107 7.01 -26.68 -16.41
N ALA A 108 6.64 -27.00 -17.65
CA ALA A 108 6.67 -26.02 -18.75
C ALA A 108 5.76 -24.81 -18.47
N LEU A 109 4.59 -25.04 -17.87
CA LEU A 109 3.69 -23.96 -17.45
C LEU A 109 4.35 -23.09 -16.37
N PHE A 110 4.94 -23.69 -15.35
CA PHE A 110 5.58 -22.97 -14.26
C PHE A 110 6.77 -22.13 -14.77
N GLU A 111 7.69 -22.71 -15.53
CA GLU A 111 8.90 -22.02 -16.00
C GLU A 111 8.57 -20.81 -16.89
N ARG A 112 7.57 -20.93 -17.76
CA ARG A 112 7.12 -19.82 -18.62
C ARG A 112 6.44 -18.72 -17.80
N LEU A 113 5.67 -19.09 -16.78
CA LEU A 113 5.05 -18.12 -15.89
C LEU A 113 6.07 -17.42 -15.00
N GLU A 114 7.09 -18.12 -14.52
CA GLU A 114 8.19 -17.53 -13.75
C GLU A 114 8.85 -16.38 -14.53
N LEU A 115 9.31 -16.66 -15.75
CA LEU A 115 9.92 -15.65 -16.62
C LEU A 115 8.97 -14.49 -16.94
N ALA A 116 7.70 -14.79 -17.23
CA ALA A 116 6.71 -13.77 -17.56
C ALA A 116 6.40 -12.85 -16.37
N MET A 117 6.23 -13.42 -15.16
CA MET A 117 5.96 -12.64 -13.96
C MET A 117 7.17 -11.80 -13.55
N GLU A 118 8.39 -12.36 -13.62
CA GLU A 118 9.62 -11.62 -13.37
C GLU A 118 9.75 -10.41 -14.31
N SER A 119 9.52 -10.63 -15.61
CA SER A 119 9.58 -9.56 -16.61
C SER A 119 8.57 -8.46 -16.33
N ILE A 120 7.31 -8.82 -16.05
CA ILE A 120 6.26 -7.84 -15.78
C ILE A 120 6.55 -7.07 -14.51
N ASP A 121 6.86 -7.74 -13.40
CA ASP A 121 7.07 -7.08 -12.12
C ASP A 121 8.30 -6.17 -12.15
N GLY A 122 9.39 -6.61 -12.81
CA GLY A 122 10.59 -5.80 -13.00
C GLY A 122 10.35 -4.53 -13.83
N ASN A 123 9.69 -4.67 -14.99
CA ASN A 123 9.43 -3.52 -15.87
C ASN A 123 8.40 -2.55 -15.26
N MET A 124 7.37 -3.04 -14.56
CA MET A 124 6.42 -2.17 -13.89
C MET A 124 7.08 -1.38 -12.75
N LEU A 125 8.00 -2.00 -12.03
CA LEU A 125 8.81 -1.31 -11.01
C LEU A 125 9.70 -0.24 -11.65
N GLU A 126 10.36 -0.56 -12.76
CA GLU A 126 11.21 0.37 -13.50
C GLU A 126 10.42 1.61 -13.95
N ILE A 127 9.27 1.42 -14.61
CA ILE A 127 8.40 2.51 -15.05
C ILE A 127 7.94 3.34 -13.86
N ASN A 128 7.51 2.70 -12.77
CA ASN A 128 7.02 3.42 -11.59
C ASN A 128 8.13 4.24 -10.93
N ARG A 129 9.35 3.70 -10.83
CA ARG A 129 10.52 4.43 -10.34
C ARG A 129 10.74 5.69 -11.15
N ASP A 130 10.78 5.56 -12.49
CA ASP A 130 11.08 6.67 -13.40
C ASP A 130 10.02 7.77 -13.32
N PHE A 131 8.74 7.39 -13.22
CA PHE A 131 7.62 8.31 -13.09
C PHE A 131 7.67 9.15 -11.81
N ARG A 132 8.33 8.62 -10.76
CA ARG A 132 8.43 9.27 -9.45
C ARG A 132 9.75 10.00 -9.23
N MET A 133 10.72 9.91 -10.14
CA MET A 133 12.05 10.47 -9.89
C MET A 133 12.04 11.98 -9.62
N GLN A 134 11.15 12.74 -10.25
CA GLN A 134 11.08 14.19 -10.04
C GLN A 134 10.47 14.54 -8.68
N SER A 135 9.49 13.76 -8.20
CA SER A 135 8.85 13.98 -6.91
C SER A 135 9.68 13.46 -5.74
N ASP A 136 10.36 12.33 -5.93
CA ASP A 136 11.00 11.59 -4.84
C ASP A 136 12.48 11.97 -4.66
N LEU A 137 13.12 12.62 -5.65
CA LEU A 137 14.51 13.04 -5.60
C LEU A 137 14.65 14.57 -5.68
N ASP A 138 15.74 15.09 -5.14
CA ASP A 138 16.07 16.52 -5.23
C ASP A 138 16.59 16.87 -6.64
N ARG A 139 15.66 17.05 -7.59
CA ARG A 139 15.92 17.33 -9.01
C ARG A 139 15.40 18.70 -9.45
N GLY A 140 15.22 19.61 -8.51
CA GLY A 140 14.71 20.96 -8.75
C GLY A 140 13.19 21.06 -8.55
N PRO A 141 12.53 22.05 -9.19
CA PRO A 141 11.11 22.31 -8.98
C PRO A 141 10.23 21.10 -9.32
N ILE A 142 9.18 20.90 -8.52
CA ILE A 142 8.11 19.93 -8.78
C ILE A 142 6.94 20.69 -9.41
N TYR A 143 6.54 20.31 -10.62
CA TYR A 143 5.40 20.88 -11.33
C TYR A 143 4.12 20.07 -11.08
N PRO A 144 2.93 20.64 -11.35
CA PRO A 144 1.67 19.92 -11.20
C PRO A 144 1.57 18.61 -11.99
N PHE A 145 2.26 18.50 -13.14
CA PHE A 145 2.25 17.27 -13.94
C PHE A 145 3.15 16.18 -13.34
N ASP A 146 4.18 16.54 -12.57
CA ASP A 146 5.06 15.57 -11.91
C ASP A 146 4.29 14.80 -10.84
N GLU A 147 3.41 15.47 -10.11
CA GLU A 147 2.51 14.83 -9.13
C GLU A 147 1.49 13.90 -9.81
N ILE A 148 0.97 14.30 -10.98
CA ILE A 148 0.08 13.43 -11.78
C ILE A 148 0.83 12.18 -12.25
N LEU A 149 2.07 12.35 -12.71
CA LEU A 149 2.91 11.26 -13.17
C LEU A 149 3.29 10.30 -12.03
N ALA A 150 3.71 10.85 -10.88
CA ALA A 150 4.05 10.09 -9.68
C ALA A 150 2.85 9.34 -9.07
N GLY A 151 1.64 9.85 -9.29
CA GLY A 151 0.38 9.23 -8.85
C GLY A 151 -0.16 8.13 -9.76
N TYR A 152 0.48 7.86 -10.90
CA TYR A 152 0.08 6.79 -11.81
C TYR A 152 0.70 5.45 -11.42
N ASP A 153 -0.14 4.42 -11.27
CA ASP A 153 0.30 3.03 -11.07
C ASP A 153 0.29 2.28 -12.41
N PRO A 154 1.46 2.01 -13.01
CA PRO A 154 1.54 1.31 -14.30
C PRO A 154 1.06 -0.15 -14.20
N SER A 155 1.05 -0.73 -13.00
CA SER A 155 0.66 -2.11 -12.77
C SER A 155 -0.83 -2.29 -12.44
N ALA A 156 -1.59 -1.20 -12.31
CA ALA A 156 -2.94 -1.20 -11.74
C ALA A 156 -3.90 -2.18 -12.44
N HIS A 157 -3.72 -2.38 -13.75
CA HIS A 157 -4.54 -3.24 -14.60
C HIS A 157 -4.06 -4.69 -14.71
N VAL A 158 -2.78 -4.96 -14.42
CA VAL A 158 -2.13 -6.24 -14.77
C VAL A 158 -2.93 -7.46 -14.30
N ASN A 159 -3.34 -7.47 -13.02
CA ASN A 159 -4.09 -8.61 -12.50
C ASN A 159 -5.54 -8.66 -13.01
N ASP A 160 -6.17 -7.51 -13.23
CA ASP A 160 -7.54 -7.44 -13.77
C ASP A 160 -7.58 -8.01 -15.19
N ASP A 161 -6.59 -7.62 -16.01
CA ASP A 161 -6.41 -8.12 -17.37
C ASP A 161 -6.05 -9.61 -17.40
N PHE A 162 -5.27 -10.10 -16.42
CA PHE A 162 -5.00 -11.54 -16.27
C PHE A 162 -6.23 -12.37 -15.88
N PHE A 163 -7.19 -11.78 -15.17
CA PHE A 163 -8.49 -12.44 -15.02
C PHE A 163 -9.32 -12.36 -16.30
N ALA A 164 -9.32 -11.21 -16.99
CA ALA A 164 -10.08 -11.01 -18.22
C ALA A 164 -9.61 -11.94 -19.36
N ASN A 165 -8.30 -12.14 -19.52
CA ASN A 165 -7.73 -13.05 -20.51
C ASN A 165 -7.60 -14.51 -20.03
N LYS A 166 -8.06 -14.80 -18.80
CA LYS A 166 -8.07 -16.11 -18.14
C LYS A 166 -6.72 -16.69 -17.69
N LEU A 167 -5.60 -15.99 -17.83
CA LEU A 167 -4.30 -16.45 -17.33
C LEU A 167 -4.30 -16.70 -15.81
N ALA A 168 -4.97 -15.83 -15.05
CA ALA A 168 -5.15 -15.99 -13.62
C ALA A 168 -5.87 -17.32 -13.29
N PHE A 169 -6.85 -17.72 -14.09
CA PHE A 169 -7.54 -18.98 -13.92
C PHE A 169 -6.66 -20.18 -14.27
N VAL A 170 -5.72 -20.05 -15.22
CA VAL A 170 -4.77 -21.12 -15.55
C VAL A 170 -3.86 -21.38 -14.35
N VAL A 171 -3.39 -20.31 -13.70
CA VAL A 171 -2.59 -20.41 -12.47
C VAL A 171 -3.39 -21.05 -11.34
N LEU A 172 -4.60 -20.54 -11.09
CA LEU A 172 -5.49 -21.05 -10.04
C LEU A 172 -5.96 -22.48 -10.29
N LEU A 173 -5.97 -22.96 -11.53
CA LEU A 173 -6.31 -24.35 -11.85
C LEU A 173 -5.17 -25.30 -11.51
N ASN A 174 -3.91 -24.87 -11.72
CA ASN A 174 -2.76 -25.76 -11.71
C ASN A 174 -1.87 -25.66 -10.46
N PHE A 175 -1.91 -24.54 -9.73
CA PHE A 175 -1.04 -24.29 -8.57
C PHE A 175 -1.83 -24.02 -7.28
N PRO A 176 -1.29 -24.37 -6.10
CA PRO A 176 -2.02 -24.27 -4.84
C PRO A 176 -2.10 -22.81 -4.34
N LEU A 177 -3.33 -22.30 -4.18
CA LEU A 177 -3.57 -21.05 -3.46
C LEU A 177 -3.65 -21.33 -1.96
N THR A 178 -2.53 -21.20 -1.27
CA THR A 178 -2.42 -21.54 0.16
C THR A 178 -2.79 -20.38 1.08
N THR A 179 -3.26 -20.72 2.28
CA THR A 179 -3.59 -19.76 3.33
C THR A 179 -2.35 -19.37 4.14
N LEU A 180 -2.46 -18.34 4.99
CA LEU A 180 -1.41 -18.03 5.97
C LEU A 180 -1.22 -19.19 6.97
N GLU A 181 -2.32 -19.76 7.46
CA GLU A 181 -2.28 -20.87 8.43
C GLU A 181 -1.55 -22.10 7.89
N GLN A 182 -1.86 -22.52 6.66
CA GLN A 182 -1.15 -23.62 6.00
C GLN A 182 0.35 -23.35 5.85
N ARG A 183 0.72 -22.12 5.46
CA ARG A 183 2.13 -21.73 5.32
C ARG A 183 2.87 -21.76 6.65
N LEU A 184 2.22 -21.38 7.75
CA LEU A 184 2.80 -21.46 9.09
C LEU A 184 2.93 -22.91 9.58
N ALA A 185 1.95 -23.75 9.29
CA ALA A 185 1.93 -25.14 9.76
C ALA A 185 2.84 -26.08 8.95
N GLU A 186 2.94 -25.87 7.64
CA GLU A 186 3.56 -26.83 6.70
C GLU A 186 4.78 -26.27 5.97
N GLY A 187 4.96 -24.95 5.95
CA GLY A 187 5.93 -24.26 5.10
C GLY A 187 7.39 -24.65 5.35
N GLU A 188 7.74 -25.08 6.56
CA GLU A 188 9.08 -25.61 6.88
C GLU A 188 9.42 -26.89 6.11
N ARG A 189 8.40 -27.65 5.67
CA ARG A 189 8.56 -28.90 4.93
C ARG A 189 8.47 -28.70 3.42
N TRP A 190 8.13 -27.51 2.97
CA TRP A 190 7.97 -27.22 1.55
C TRP A 190 9.31 -27.03 0.88
N SER A 191 9.48 -27.64 -0.29
CA SER A 191 10.60 -27.39 -1.17
C SER A 191 10.56 -25.96 -1.72
N ARG A 192 11.69 -25.51 -2.27
CA ARG A 192 11.76 -24.22 -2.99
C ARG A 192 10.71 -24.12 -4.09
N ARG A 193 10.47 -25.21 -4.83
CA ARG A 193 9.45 -25.26 -5.89
C ARG A 193 8.04 -25.08 -5.35
N GLN A 194 7.70 -25.75 -4.24
CA GLN A 194 6.38 -25.61 -3.61
C GLN A 194 6.14 -24.17 -3.11
N TRP A 195 7.17 -23.53 -2.56
CA TRP A 195 7.10 -22.11 -2.18
C TRP A 195 6.88 -21.19 -3.39
N ALA A 196 7.56 -21.45 -4.50
CA ALA A 196 7.44 -20.66 -5.70
C ALA A 196 6.06 -20.81 -6.36
N GLU A 197 5.52 -22.04 -6.44
CA GLU A 197 4.16 -22.30 -6.92
C GLU A 197 3.09 -21.64 -6.05
N ALA A 198 3.24 -21.72 -4.72
CA ALA A 198 2.34 -21.05 -3.78
C ALA A 198 2.41 -19.52 -3.94
N ARG A 199 3.61 -18.95 -4.15
CA ARG A 199 3.79 -17.51 -4.37
C ARG A 199 3.16 -17.05 -5.68
N LEU A 200 3.32 -17.82 -6.75
CA LEU A 200 2.70 -17.59 -8.05
C LEU A 200 1.17 -17.55 -7.93
N ALA A 201 0.56 -18.56 -7.29
CA ALA A 201 -0.88 -18.58 -7.07
C ALA A 201 -1.38 -17.46 -6.14
N GLN A 202 -0.58 -17.07 -5.13
CA GLN A 202 -0.94 -16.02 -4.18
C GLN A 202 -1.23 -14.67 -4.86
N ARG A 203 -0.58 -14.38 -6.00
CA ARG A 203 -0.86 -13.18 -6.82
C ARG A 203 -2.34 -13.04 -7.15
N PHE A 204 -3.01 -14.17 -7.38
CA PHE A 204 -4.43 -14.24 -7.78
C PHE A 204 -5.37 -14.57 -6.61
N SER A 205 -4.91 -14.38 -5.37
CA SER A 205 -5.73 -14.58 -4.15
C SER A 205 -6.91 -13.61 -4.02
N LYS A 206 -6.90 -12.53 -4.82
CA LYS A 206 -7.95 -11.51 -4.89
C LYS A 206 -8.12 -11.06 -6.33
N ARG A 207 -9.36 -10.70 -6.70
CA ARG A 207 -9.71 -10.12 -8.00
C ARG A 207 -10.18 -8.69 -7.80
N ILE A 208 -9.22 -7.78 -7.58
CA ILE A 208 -9.46 -6.36 -7.35
C ILE A 208 -9.55 -5.65 -8.71
N PRO A 209 -10.63 -4.89 -9.00
CA PRO A 209 -10.75 -4.14 -10.24
C PRO A 209 -9.65 -3.10 -10.39
N ALA A 210 -9.17 -2.88 -11.62
CA ALA A 210 -8.07 -1.94 -11.89
C ALA A 210 -8.37 -0.51 -11.42
N ALA A 211 -9.62 -0.06 -11.58
CA ALA A 211 -10.07 1.26 -11.12
C ALA A 211 -9.88 1.48 -9.60
N VAL A 212 -9.92 0.41 -8.80
CA VAL A 212 -9.65 0.49 -7.35
C VAL A 212 -8.15 0.68 -7.10
N ASN A 213 -7.29 -0.04 -7.82
CA ASN A 213 -5.83 0.12 -7.70
C ASN A 213 -5.40 1.53 -8.12
N LEU A 214 -5.92 2.04 -9.24
CA LEU A 214 -5.70 3.42 -9.68
C LEU A 214 -6.14 4.45 -8.62
N ALA A 215 -7.30 4.25 -7.99
CA ALA A 215 -7.78 5.14 -6.93
C ALA A 215 -6.87 5.10 -5.69
N ILE A 216 -6.36 3.92 -5.32
CA ILE A 216 -5.40 3.76 -4.22
C ILE A 216 -4.09 4.47 -4.54
N ALA A 217 -3.57 4.28 -5.76
CA ALA A 217 -2.33 4.92 -6.21
C ALA A 217 -2.44 6.45 -6.16
N LYS A 218 -3.53 6.99 -6.72
CA LYS A 218 -3.82 8.42 -6.67
C LYS A 218 -3.89 8.94 -5.23
N ALA A 219 -4.68 8.30 -4.36
CA ALA A 219 -4.80 8.72 -2.97
C ALA A 219 -3.47 8.65 -2.20
N SER A 220 -2.64 7.65 -2.51
CA SER A 220 -1.32 7.48 -1.87
C SER A 220 -0.35 8.57 -2.31
N SER A 221 -0.34 8.92 -3.60
CA SER A 221 0.48 10.02 -4.12
C SER A 221 0.01 11.38 -3.58
N GLU A 222 -1.29 11.66 -3.59
CA GLU A 222 -1.84 12.90 -2.99
C GLU A 222 -1.47 13.01 -1.50
N SER A 223 -1.52 11.91 -0.76
CA SER A 223 -1.09 11.88 0.65
C SER A 223 0.43 12.09 0.79
N ALA A 224 1.24 11.51 -0.09
CA ALA A 224 2.70 11.66 -0.05
C ALA A 224 3.11 13.11 -0.35
N ALA A 225 2.51 13.72 -1.37
CA ALA A 225 2.71 15.13 -1.72
C ALA A 225 2.35 16.05 -0.55
N TYR A 226 1.18 15.82 0.07
CA TYR A 226 0.76 16.55 1.26
C TYR A 226 1.79 16.44 2.39
N ILE A 227 2.29 15.23 2.67
CA ILE A 227 3.28 15.01 3.72
C ILE A 227 4.60 15.71 3.38
N ALA A 228 5.09 15.58 2.14
CA ALA A 228 6.36 16.16 1.67
C ALA A 228 6.36 17.70 1.68
N GLN A 229 5.19 18.30 1.46
CA GLN A 229 5.01 19.75 1.47
C GLN A 229 4.63 20.29 2.85
N TYR A 230 4.44 19.43 3.87
CA TYR A 230 4.05 19.88 5.21
C TYR A 230 5.25 20.38 6.01
N ASN A 231 5.75 21.55 5.64
CA ASN A 231 6.91 22.17 6.26
C ASN A 231 6.52 23.32 7.20
N VAL A 232 7.40 23.57 8.17
CA VAL A 232 7.32 24.75 9.03
C VAL A 232 8.60 25.54 8.88
N TRP A 233 8.46 26.85 8.61
CA TRP A 233 9.58 27.77 8.58
C TRP A 233 9.89 28.23 10.00
N MET A 234 10.91 27.64 10.59
CA MET A 234 11.18 27.74 12.02
C MET A 234 11.60 29.15 12.46
N HIS A 235 12.30 29.88 11.59
CA HIS A 235 12.67 31.28 11.83
C HIS A 235 11.45 32.19 12.01
N HIS A 236 10.33 31.81 11.40
CA HIS A 236 9.06 32.54 11.47
C HIS A 236 8.21 32.15 12.69
N LEU A 237 8.74 31.31 13.58
CA LEU A 237 8.14 31.07 14.89
C LEU A 237 8.59 32.17 15.86
N VAL A 238 7.62 32.98 16.29
CA VAL A 238 7.85 34.14 17.16
C VAL A 238 7.14 33.98 18.50
N ASP A 239 7.73 34.53 19.56
CA ASP A 239 7.03 34.69 20.84
C ASP A 239 6.14 35.95 20.87
N GLU A 240 5.50 36.25 22.00
CA GLU A 240 4.64 37.43 22.16
C GLU A 240 5.39 38.76 21.99
N LYS A 241 6.71 38.75 22.17
CA LYS A 241 7.60 39.92 22.04
C LYS A 241 8.21 40.03 20.63
N GLY A 242 7.94 39.06 19.75
CA GLY A 242 8.52 38.99 18.41
C GLY A 242 9.91 38.35 18.35
N ASN A 243 10.39 37.72 19.43
CA ASN A 243 11.70 37.06 19.42
C ASN A 243 11.67 35.77 18.59
N ARG A 244 12.75 35.51 17.85
CA ARG A 244 12.94 34.31 17.03
C ARG A 244 13.98 33.40 17.67
N LEU A 245 13.62 32.14 17.89
CA LEU A 245 14.52 31.16 18.52
C LEU A 245 15.36 30.36 17.52
N PHE A 246 14.89 30.26 16.28
CA PHE A 246 15.50 29.42 15.25
C PHE A 246 16.25 30.25 14.22
N PRO A 247 17.34 29.73 13.66
CA PRO A 247 18.13 30.44 12.67
C PRO A 247 17.36 30.66 11.36
N PRO A 248 17.76 31.67 10.58
CA PRO A 248 17.21 31.91 9.25
C PRO A 248 17.36 30.68 8.34
N LYS A 249 16.46 30.55 7.36
CA LYS A 249 16.34 29.53 6.32
C LYS A 249 16.02 28.13 6.83
N MET A 250 15.75 27.97 8.12
CA MET A 250 15.41 26.68 8.71
C MET A 250 13.97 26.29 8.35
N ARG A 251 13.82 25.46 7.32
CA ARG A 251 12.56 24.85 6.87
C ARG A 251 12.56 23.37 7.27
N LEU A 252 11.67 22.99 8.19
CA LEU A 252 11.62 21.63 8.71
C LEU A 252 10.37 20.90 8.26
N LEU A 253 10.55 19.70 7.72
CA LEU A 253 9.46 18.79 7.40
C LEU A 253 8.78 18.29 8.68
N SER A 254 7.47 18.47 8.79
CA SER A 254 6.75 18.18 10.03
C SER A 254 6.72 16.70 10.39
N HIS A 255 6.78 15.82 9.38
CA HIS A 255 6.70 14.38 9.59
C HIS A 255 8.00 13.76 10.15
N TRP A 256 9.14 14.41 9.96
CA TRP A 256 10.45 13.87 10.37
C TRP A 256 11.31 14.90 11.10
N ASN A 257 11.56 16.05 10.49
CA ASN A 257 12.61 16.96 10.95
C ASN A 257 12.26 17.70 12.25
N LEU A 258 10.99 17.95 12.56
CA LEU A 258 10.62 18.57 13.85
C LEU A 258 11.06 17.70 15.04
N ARG A 259 10.90 16.39 14.95
CA ARG A 259 11.36 15.44 15.98
C ARG A 259 12.89 15.43 16.06
N ASP A 260 13.56 15.48 14.91
CA ASP A 260 15.02 15.43 14.86
C ASP A 260 15.64 16.73 15.41
N GLU A 261 15.00 17.88 15.17
CA GLU A 261 15.40 19.16 15.75
C GLU A 261 15.22 19.18 17.28
N ILE A 262 14.11 18.66 17.82
CA ILE A 262 13.94 18.48 19.29
C ILE A 262 15.13 17.72 19.87
N LYS A 263 15.59 16.68 19.18
CA LYS A 263 16.74 15.88 19.62
C LYS A 263 18.05 16.67 19.53
N ALA A 264 18.25 17.44 18.46
CA ALA A 264 19.44 18.28 18.30
C ALA A 264 19.52 19.36 19.39
N ASP A 265 18.39 19.93 19.79
CA ASP A 265 18.28 20.98 20.80
C ASP A 265 18.74 20.58 22.20
N TYR A 266 18.86 19.27 22.51
CA TYR A 266 19.45 18.83 23.79
C TYR A 266 20.91 19.29 23.97
N GLY A 267 21.62 19.59 22.87
CA GLY A 267 22.98 20.13 22.91
C GLY A 267 23.04 21.65 23.17
N ASP A 268 21.94 22.39 23.02
CA ASP A 268 21.89 23.84 23.22
C ASP A 268 21.59 24.15 24.69
N MET A 269 22.65 24.38 25.48
CA MET A 269 22.52 24.67 26.91
C MET A 269 21.87 26.02 27.22
N ALA A 270 21.79 26.94 26.26
CA ALA A 270 21.24 28.28 26.47
C ALA A 270 19.74 28.33 26.12
N ASN A 271 19.37 27.82 24.94
CA ASN A 271 18.02 27.97 24.38
C ASN A 271 17.31 26.65 24.08
N GLY A 272 17.96 25.50 24.26
CA GLY A 272 17.46 24.19 23.82
C GLY A 272 16.07 23.87 24.37
N LEU A 273 15.85 24.08 25.66
CA LEU A 273 14.53 23.81 26.27
C LEU A 273 13.43 24.70 25.66
N ALA A 274 13.70 25.97 25.38
CA ALA A 274 12.72 26.89 24.79
C ALA A 274 12.38 26.49 23.36
N LYS A 275 13.38 26.11 22.56
CA LYS A 275 13.19 25.57 21.20
C LYS A 275 12.36 24.29 21.21
N GLN A 276 12.71 23.32 22.07
CA GLN A 276 11.96 22.07 22.23
C GLN A 276 10.50 22.31 22.60
N ARG A 277 10.21 23.23 23.53
CA ARG A 277 8.83 23.56 23.92
C ARG A 277 8.06 24.26 22.80
N THR A 278 8.75 25.09 22.01
CA THR A 278 8.16 25.73 20.85
C THR A 278 7.79 24.69 19.79
N ILE A 279 8.70 23.76 19.45
CA ILE A 279 8.43 22.67 18.52
C ILE A 279 7.31 21.76 19.04
N GLN A 280 7.33 21.39 20.33
CA GLN A 280 6.24 20.63 20.94
C GLN A 280 4.90 21.33 20.73
N ARG A 281 4.83 22.65 20.95
CA ARG A 281 3.61 23.42 20.74
C ARG A 281 3.18 23.41 19.28
N VAL A 282 4.11 23.55 18.33
CA VAL A 282 3.82 23.38 16.90
C VAL A 282 3.20 22.01 16.62
N MET A 283 3.81 20.93 17.11
CA MET A 283 3.31 19.58 16.94
C MET A 283 1.92 19.39 17.55
N GLU A 284 1.65 19.96 18.74
CA GLU A 284 0.32 19.95 19.35
C GLU A 284 -0.72 20.65 18.47
N ARG A 285 -0.38 21.78 17.84
CA ARG A 285 -1.25 22.49 16.90
C ARG A 285 -1.54 21.66 15.64
N ILE A 286 -0.53 20.94 15.13
CA ILE A 286 -0.70 20.01 14.01
C ILE A 286 -1.62 18.84 14.40
N VAL A 287 -1.35 18.18 15.54
CA VAL A 287 -2.13 17.01 16.01
C VAL A 287 -3.59 17.38 16.28
N THR A 288 -3.82 18.56 16.89
CA THR A 288 -5.17 19.06 17.16
C THR A 288 -5.85 19.69 15.94
N GLN A 289 -5.15 19.76 14.79
CA GLN A 289 -5.62 20.42 13.56
C GLN A 289 -5.99 21.90 13.78
N THR A 290 -5.35 22.56 14.74
CA THR A 290 -5.54 23.99 15.04
C THR A 290 -4.46 24.89 14.45
N ILE A 291 -3.42 24.31 13.85
CA ILE A 291 -2.41 25.06 13.10
C ILE A 291 -3.07 25.84 11.95
N PRO A 292 -2.79 27.15 11.81
CA PRO A 292 -3.35 27.94 10.71
C PRO A 292 -2.80 27.47 9.37
N LYS A 293 -3.67 27.27 8.38
CA LYS A 293 -3.27 26.83 7.03
C LYS A 293 -2.22 27.75 6.40
N ALA A 294 -2.27 29.05 6.67
CA ALA A 294 -1.35 30.05 6.13
C ALA A 294 0.10 29.88 6.59
N VAL A 295 0.38 29.09 7.63
CA VAL A 295 1.73 28.84 8.17
C VAL A 295 2.41 27.66 7.48
N ILE A 296 1.62 26.73 6.92
CA ILE A 296 2.16 25.51 6.31
C ILE A 296 2.95 25.91 5.06
N ASP A 297 4.24 25.61 5.09
CA ASP A 297 5.21 25.86 4.04
C ASP A 297 5.26 27.29 3.51
N ASN A 298 4.98 28.27 4.38
CA ASN A 298 4.92 29.68 3.99
C ASN A 298 5.91 30.54 4.79
N PRO A 299 6.94 31.12 4.14
CA PRO A 299 7.91 32.01 4.78
C PRO A 299 7.39 33.45 4.95
N ASN A 300 6.20 33.79 4.42
CA ASN A 300 5.71 35.17 4.40
C ASN A 300 4.87 35.55 5.63
N VAL A 301 4.78 34.67 6.63
CA VAL A 301 4.00 34.90 7.84
C VAL A 301 4.81 34.57 9.08
N ASP A 302 4.70 35.42 10.09
CA ASP A 302 5.18 35.11 11.44
C ASP A 302 4.04 34.51 12.27
N TRP A 303 4.33 33.44 13.00
CA TRP A 303 3.36 32.71 13.80
C TRP A 303 3.84 32.51 15.22
N ASN A 304 2.95 32.79 16.18
CA ASN A 304 3.17 32.43 17.57
C ASN A 304 2.42 31.12 17.88
N PRO A 305 3.12 29.99 18.10
CA PRO A 305 2.47 28.70 18.34
C PRO A 305 1.65 28.64 19.64
N PHE A 306 2.00 29.46 20.62
CA PHE A 306 1.36 29.48 21.93
C PHE A 306 0.01 30.19 21.87
N THR A 307 -0.06 31.40 21.31
CA THR A 307 -1.32 32.15 21.14
C THR A 307 -2.09 31.75 19.89
N ASN A 308 -1.42 31.09 18.94
CA ASN A 308 -1.91 30.74 17.61
C ASN A 308 -2.15 31.93 16.66
N GLU A 309 -1.63 33.11 16.99
CA GLU A 309 -1.76 34.30 16.16
C GLU A 309 -0.79 34.29 14.97
N VAL A 310 -1.28 34.73 13.81
CA VAL A 310 -0.51 34.84 12.56
C VAL A 310 -0.47 36.30 12.13
N ARG A 311 0.71 36.77 11.73
CA ARG A 311 0.95 38.12 11.20
C ARG A 311 1.77 38.04 9.92
N ALA A 312 1.75 39.09 9.11
CA ALA A 312 2.66 39.19 7.98
C ALA A 312 4.11 39.20 8.49
N ALA A 313 5.00 38.45 7.84
CA ALA A 313 6.40 38.40 8.23
C ALA A 313 7.05 39.78 8.04
N THR A 314 7.86 40.18 9.02
CA THR A 314 8.65 41.42 8.93
C THR A 314 10.05 41.20 8.34
N GLU A 315 10.50 39.95 8.29
CA GLU A 315 11.80 39.55 7.78
C GLU A 315 11.65 38.67 6.53
N LYS A 316 12.54 38.87 5.55
CA LYS A 316 12.59 38.04 4.34
C LYS A 316 13.71 37.02 4.49
N ASP A 317 13.33 35.77 4.66
CA ASP A 317 14.24 34.65 4.97
C ASP A 317 14.20 33.53 3.91
N SER A 318 13.56 33.80 2.78
CA SER A 318 13.65 32.95 1.60
C SER A 318 13.65 33.78 0.32
N ASP A 319 14.31 33.26 -0.71
CA ASP A 319 14.24 33.80 -2.07
C ASP A 319 12.97 33.36 -2.82
N ALA A 320 12.17 32.48 -2.20
CA ALA A 320 10.87 32.01 -2.68
C ALA A 320 9.83 33.14 -2.76
#